data_AF-A0AB34YHJ6-F1
#
_entry.id   AF-A0AB34YHJ6-F1
#
_cell.length_a   1.000
_cell.length_b   1.000
_cell.length_c   1.000
_cell.angle_alpha   90.00
_cell.angle_beta   90.00
_cell.angle_gamma   90.00
#
_symmetry.space_group_name_H-M   'P 1'
#
loop_
_entity.id
_entity.type
_entity.pdbx_description
1 polymer ?
#
loop_
_entity_poly.entity_id
_entity_poly.type
_entity_poly.pdbx_seq_one_letter_code
_entity_poly.pdbx_strand_id
1 'polypeptide(L)'
;MIECSNEIKAEEVSIEEAQEAVADLTVDERFRLSDRGKSILRYLADLYAPGDTQGVKGYAIAVDVLGRPESFDPTSDPIARIEVGRLRTALLQFYEAHGHEQSMEIRIPIGKYRLIFVRRTPQDRDFSLATSPAIPELSPVRPFRQKSSI
;
A
#
# COMPACT_ATOMS: atom_id res chain seq x y z
N MET A 1 15.63 -13.62 -4.59
CA MET A 1 15.42 -13.92 -3.16
C MET A 1 15.86 -12.67 -2.42
N ILE A 2 14.94 -11.75 -2.13
CA ILE A 2 15.27 -10.45 -1.53
C ILE A 2 14.80 -10.51 -0.08
N GLU A 3 15.76 -10.44 0.83
CA GLU A 3 15.56 -10.18 2.25
C GLU A 3 14.86 -8.83 2.42
N CYS A 4 13.72 -8.81 3.09
CA CYS A 4 13.09 -7.58 3.54
C CYS A 4 12.57 -7.82 4.95
N SER A 5 13.50 -7.96 5.89
CA SER A 5 13.27 -7.66 7.30
C SER A 5 13.00 -6.16 7.42
N ASN A 6 11.79 -5.74 7.06
CA ASN A 6 11.37 -4.37 7.30
C ASN A 6 10.82 -4.33 8.72
N GLU A 7 11.68 -3.92 9.67
CA GLU A 7 11.32 -3.64 11.04
C GLU A 7 10.50 -2.33 11.06
N ILE A 8 9.23 -2.44 10.64
CA ILE A 8 8.30 -1.33 10.70
C ILE A 8 7.97 -1.12 12.17
N LYS A 9 8.43 0.00 12.74
CA LYS A 9 8.01 0.43 14.08
C LYS A 9 6.49 0.64 14.06
N ALA A 10 5.78 -0.35 14.59
CA ALA A 10 4.39 -0.21 14.95
C ALA A 10 4.36 0.63 16.22
N GLU A 11 4.03 1.91 16.09
CA GLU A 11 3.65 2.69 17.26
C GLU A 11 2.38 2.06 17.84
N GLU A 12 2.23 2.03 19.17
CA GLU A 12 1.02 1.51 19.83
C GLU A 12 -0.15 2.45 19.56
N VAL A 13 -0.81 2.24 18.42
CA VAL A 13 -2.06 2.92 18.06
C VAL A 13 -3.19 2.23 18.82
N SER A 14 -4.11 3.01 19.39
CA SER A 14 -5.29 2.42 20.05
C SER A 14 -6.17 1.69 19.04
N ILE A 15 -6.95 0.71 19.50
CA ILE A 15 -7.86 -0.06 18.64
C ILE A 15 -8.87 0.90 17.96
N GLU A 16 -9.34 1.91 18.70
CA GLU A 16 -10.27 2.93 18.22
C GLU A 16 -9.67 3.74 17.06
N GLU A 17 -8.45 4.27 17.23
CA GLU A 17 -7.73 5.00 16.17
C GLU A 17 -7.46 4.10 14.94
N ALA A 18 -7.13 2.83 15.16
CA ALA A 18 -6.90 1.86 14.10
C ALA A 18 -8.16 1.60 13.26
N GLN A 19 -9.31 1.45 13.92
CA GLN A 19 -10.60 1.25 13.26
C GLN A 19 -11.05 2.51 12.52
N GLU A 20 -10.86 3.69 13.12
CA GLU A 20 -11.19 4.98 12.50
C GLU A 20 -10.39 5.21 11.21
N ALA A 21 -9.07 5.00 11.23
CA ALA A 21 -8.25 5.16 10.04
C ALA A 21 -8.63 4.19 8.90
N VAL A 22 -9.07 2.98 9.25
CA VAL A 22 -9.59 2.02 8.26
C VAL A 22 -10.94 2.48 7.73
N ALA A 23 -11.83 2.99 8.58
CA ALA A 23 -13.11 3.54 8.18
C ALA A 23 -12.92 4.68 7.17
N ASP A 24 -12.07 5.65 7.51
CA ASP A 24 -11.70 6.80 6.66
C ASP A 24 -11.14 6.35 5.31
N LEU A 25 -10.20 5.39 5.31
CA LEU A 25 -9.64 4.87 4.07
C LEU A 25 -10.71 4.17 3.21
N THR A 26 -11.67 3.46 3.82
CA THR A 26 -12.71 2.74 3.06
C THR A 26 -13.76 3.64 2.41
N VAL A 27 -13.94 4.87 2.92
CA VAL A 27 -14.84 5.89 2.36
C VAL A 27 -14.14 6.81 1.36
N ASP A 28 -12.81 6.87 1.36
CA ASP A 28 -12.05 7.63 0.36
C ASP A 28 -12.25 7.03 -1.05
N GLU A 29 -12.82 7.83 -1.95
CA GLU A 29 -13.10 7.43 -3.33
C GLU A 29 -11.83 7.17 -4.17
N ARG A 30 -10.69 7.74 -3.74
CA ARG A 30 -9.38 7.53 -4.36
C ARG A 30 -8.84 6.14 -4.02
N PHE A 31 -9.30 5.54 -2.92
CA PHE A 31 -8.95 4.18 -2.54
C PHE A 31 -9.82 3.16 -3.28
N ARG A 32 -9.39 2.84 -4.51
CA ARG A 32 -10.07 1.89 -5.39
C ARG A 32 -9.78 0.44 -4.98
N LEU A 33 -10.63 -0.08 -4.09
CA LEU A 33 -10.61 -1.47 -3.64
C LEU A 33 -11.97 -2.13 -3.84
N SER A 34 -11.98 -3.43 -4.16
CA SER A 34 -13.22 -4.23 -4.23
C SER A 34 -13.91 -4.33 -2.87
N ASP A 35 -15.23 -4.57 -2.85
CA ASP A 35 -15.96 -4.78 -1.60
C ASP A 35 -15.35 -5.89 -0.76
N ARG A 36 -14.89 -6.96 -1.43
CA ARG A 36 -14.20 -8.09 -0.78
C ARG A 36 -12.91 -7.65 -0.09
N GLY A 37 -12.10 -6.83 -0.77
CA GLY A 37 -10.89 -6.29 -0.17
C GLY A 37 -11.19 -5.38 1.02
N LYS A 38 -12.25 -4.55 0.92
CA LYS A 38 -12.70 -3.70 2.04
C LYS A 38 -13.15 -4.54 3.23
N SER A 39 -13.83 -5.67 3.01
CA SER A 39 -14.20 -6.61 4.08
C SER A 39 -12.98 -7.24 4.75
N ILE A 40 -11.96 -7.64 3.98
CA ILE A 40 -10.70 -8.15 4.55
C ILE A 40 -10.02 -7.06 5.39
N LEU A 41 -9.93 -5.84 4.87
CA LEU A 41 -9.31 -4.73 5.58
C LEU A 41 -10.00 -4.44 6.92
N ARG A 42 -11.34 -4.41 6.95
CA ARG A 42 -12.12 -4.24 8.18
C ARG A 42 -11.90 -5.40 9.16
N TYR A 43 -11.97 -6.63 8.68
CA TYR A 43 -11.72 -7.82 9.50
C TYR A 43 -10.31 -7.81 10.13
N LEU A 44 -9.29 -7.38 9.38
CA LEU A 44 -7.94 -7.24 9.92
C LEU A 44 -7.82 -6.09 10.95
N ALA A 45 -8.68 -5.07 10.86
CA ALA A 45 -8.77 -3.99 11.84
C ALA A 45 -9.48 -4.45 13.12
N ASP A 46 -10.54 -5.26 13.01
CA ASP A 46 -11.24 -5.83 14.17
C ASP A 46 -10.35 -6.81 14.96
N LEU A 47 -9.44 -7.50 14.27
CA LEU A 47 -8.44 -8.37 14.89
C LEU A 47 -7.17 -7.64 15.31
N TYR A 48 -7.07 -6.33 15.08
CA TYR A 48 -5.93 -5.55 15.51
C TYR A 48 -5.94 -5.41 17.04
N ALA A 49 -4.84 -5.84 17.67
CA ALA A 49 -4.57 -5.61 19.08
C ALA A 49 -3.19 -4.97 19.25
N PRO A 50 -3.06 -3.90 20.06
CA PRO A 50 -1.77 -3.32 20.41
C PRO A 50 -0.85 -4.39 21.02
N GLY A 51 0.40 -4.45 20.57
CA GLY A 51 1.38 -5.42 21.07
C GLY A 51 1.26 -6.85 20.52
N ASP A 52 0.17 -7.23 19.84
CA ASP A 52 0.13 -8.52 19.13
C ASP A 52 1.06 -8.48 17.92
N THR A 53 1.79 -9.57 17.66
CA THR A 53 2.73 -9.71 16.53
C THR A 53 2.52 -10.95 15.69
N GLN A 54 1.59 -11.81 16.09
CA GLN A 54 1.32 -13.10 15.45
C GLN A 54 0.53 -12.91 14.15
N GLY A 55 -0.40 -11.95 14.13
CA GLY A 55 -1.24 -11.69 12.96
C GLY A 55 -2.19 -12.85 12.64
N VAL A 56 -3.00 -12.68 11.61
CA VAL A 56 -4.09 -13.62 11.30
C VAL A 56 -3.60 -14.71 10.35
N LYS A 57 -4.07 -15.94 10.56
CA LYS A 57 -3.82 -17.06 9.64
C LYS A 57 -4.66 -16.88 8.37
N GLY A 58 -4.09 -17.17 7.21
CA GLY A 58 -4.81 -17.06 5.93
C GLY A 58 -6.04 -17.94 5.83
N TYR A 59 -6.04 -19.06 6.55
CA TYR A 59 -7.21 -19.91 6.72
C TYR A 59 -8.39 -19.16 7.35
N ALA A 60 -8.16 -18.40 8.42
CA ALA A 60 -9.24 -17.65 9.09
C ALA A 60 -9.85 -16.60 8.16
N ILE A 61 -9.02 -15.89 7.39
CA ILE A 61 -9.50 -14.96 6.36
C ILE A 61 -10.34 -15.69 5.30
N ALA A 62 -9.90 -16.87 4.86
CA ALA A 62 -10.61 -17.67 3.87
C ALA A 62 -12.00 -18.12 4.35
N VAL A 63 -12.10 -18.57 5.59
CA VAL A 63 -13.37 -19.04 6.16
C VAL A 63 -14.27 -17.87 6.55
N ASP A 64 -13.76 -16.95 7.39
CA ASP A 64 -14.56 -15.93 8.06
C ASP A 64 -14.98 -14.78 7.12
N VAL A 65 -14.12 -14.42 6.15
CA VAL A 65 -14.36 -13.29 5.25
C VAL A 65 -14.68 -13.74 3.82
N LEU A 66 -13.95 -14.75 3.33
CA LEU A 66 -14.07 -15.20 1.94
C LEU A 66 -15.14 -16.28 1.75
N GLY A 67 -15.76 -16.76 2.84
CA GLY A 67 -16.87 -17.71 2.81
C GLY A 67 -16.47 -19.12 2.37
N ARG A 68 -15.22 -19.53 2.60
CA ARG A 68 -14.76 -20.89 2.30
C ARG A 68 -15.23 -21.88 3.36
N PRO A 69 -15.48 -23.14 2.99
CA PRO A 69 -15.83 -24.19 3.96
C PRO A 69 -14.63 -24.50 4.87
N GLU A 70 -14.88 -25.06 6.05
CA GLU A 70 -13.82 -25.45 7.00
C GLU A 70 -12.89 -26.54 6.47
N SER A 71 -13.34 -27.30 5.46
CA SER A 71 -12.51 -28.28 4.73
C SER A 71 -11.53 -27.64 3.73
N PHE A 72 -11.46 -26.31 3.69
CA PHE A 72 -10.57 -25.55 2.80
C PHE A 72 -9.09 -25.83 3.08
N ASP A 73 -8.33 -26.10 2.02
CA ASP A 73 -6.88 -26.23 2.06
C ASP A 73 -6.18 -24.99 1.47
N PRO A 74 -5.48 -24.19 2.29
CA PRO A 74 -4.72 -23.02 1.84
C PRO A 74 -3.57 -23.33 0.85
N THR A 75 -3.19 -24.60 0.70
CA THR A 75 -2.18 -25.05 -0.26
C THR A 75 -2.76 -25.17 -1.66
N SER A 76 -3.97 -25.72 -1.76
CA SER A 76 -4.68 -25.94 -3.01
C SER A 76 -5.41 -24.69 -3.51
N ASP A 77 -5.90 -23.84 -2.61
CA ASP A 77 -6.56 -22.58 -2.96
C ASP A 77 -5.88 -21.37 -2.28
N PRO A 78 -5.06 -20.59 -3.03
CA PRO A 78 -4.34 -19.43 -2.50
C PRO A 78 -5.21 -18.17 -2.40
N ILE A 79 -6.55 -18.25 -2.43
CA ILE A 79 -7.45 -17.09 -2.46
C ILE A 79 -7.15 -16.04 -1.40
N ALA A 80 -6.88 -16.42 -0.15
CA ALA A 80 -6.52 -15.49 0.91
C ALA A 80 -5.20 -14.76 0.61
N ARG A 81 -4.18 -15.48 0.09
CA ARG A 81 -2.90 -14.88 -0.33
C ARG A 81 -3.08 -13.90 -1.47
N ILE A 82 -3.93 -14.23 -2.44
CA ILE A 82 -4.20 -13.40 -3.62
C ILE A 82 -4.91 -12.12 -3.20
N GLU A 83 -5.99 -12.22 -2.42
CA GLU A 83 -6.76 -11.06 -2.00
C GLU A 83 -5.98 -10.14 -1.07
N VAL A 84 -5.21 -10.70 -0.11
CA VAL A 84 -4.32 -9.88 0.73
C VAL A 84 -3.19 -9.26 -0.10
N GLY A 85 -2.67 -9.97 -1.10
CA GLY A 85 -1.69 -9.42 -2.03
C GLY A 85 -2.25 -8.21 -2.81
N ARG A 86 -3.48 -8.31 -3.31
CA ARG A 86 -4.19 -7.20 -3.98
C ARG A 86 -4.42 -6.02 -3.04
N LEU A 87 -4.88 -6.29 -1.82
CA LEU A 87 -5.06 -5.28 -0.78
C LEU A 87 -3.74 -4.54 -0.50
N ARG A 88 -2.63 -5.27 -0.37
CA ARG A 88 -1.31 -4.68 -0.13
C ARG A 88 -0.87 -3.78 -1.29
N THR A 89 -1.08 -4.19 -2.54
CA THR A 89 -0.76 -3.37 -3.72
C THR A 89 -1.62 -2.11 -3.76
N ALA A 90 -2.91 -2.22 -3.46
CA ALA A 90 -3.82 -1.07 -3.42
C ALA A 90 -3.41 -0.07 -2.33
N LEU A 91 -3.07 -0.56 -1.13
CA LEU A 91 -2.56 0.29 -0.03
C LEU A 91 -1.28 1.01 -0.46
N LEU A 92 -0.32 0.29 -1.05
CA LEU A 92 0.93 0.89 -1.50
C LEU A 92 0.68 2.01 -2.52
N GLN A 93 -0.11 1.74 -3.56
CA GLN A 93 -0.43 2.72 -4.60
C GLN A 93 -1.14 3.96 -4.03
N PHE A 94 -2.08 3.75 -3.11
CA PHE A 94 -2.81 4.84 -2.47
C PHE A 94 -1.88 5.72 -1.63
N TYR A 95 -1.05 5.13 -0.77
CA TYR A 95 -0.15 5.90 0.08
C TYR A 95 1.04 6.50 -0.68
N GLU A 96 1.45 5.92 -1.81
CA GLU A 96 2.41 6.54 -2.73
C GLU A 96 1.84 7.82 -3.37
N ALA A 97 0.57 7.83 -3.74
CA ALA A 97 -0.08 8.99 -4.38
C ALA A 97 -0.60 10.04 -3.39
N HIS A 98 -1.26 9.59 -2.31
CA HIS A 98 -2.04 10.42 -1.39
C HIS A 98 -1.57 10.36 0.06
N GLY A 99 -0.56 9.55 0.37
CA GLY A 99 -0.10 9.37 1.76
C GLY A 99 0.51 10.61 2.41
N HIS A 100 0.75 11.68 1.65
CA HIS A 100 1.18 12.98 2.17
C HIS A 100 0.02 13.79 2.79
N GLU A 101 -1.22 13.53 2.38
CA GLU A 101 -2.43 14.16 2.93
C GLU A 101 -2.92 13.40 4.19
N GLN A 102 -2.38 12.21 4.44
CA GLN A 102 -2.81 11.31 5.49
C GLN A 102 -1.88 11.39 6.69
N SER A 103 -2.45 11.53 7.88
CA SER A 103 -1.70 11.54 9.15
C SER A 103 -1.31 10.14 9.63
N MET A 104 -1.89 9.09 9.03
CA MET A 104 -1.61 7.70 9.36
C MET A 104 -1.49 6.85 8.09
N GLU A 105 -0.49 5.98 8.06
CA GLU A 105 -0.27 5.02 6.99
C GLU A 105 -0.56 3.60 7.44
N ILE A 106 -1.36 2.87 6.65
CA ILE A 106 -1.75 1.49 6.91
C ILE A 106 -0.93 0.56 6.02
N ARG A 107 -0.20 -0.39 6.63
CA ARG A 107 0.65 -1.36 5.94
C ARG A 107 0.32 -2.80 6.30
N ILE A 108 0.59 -3.72 5.37
CA ILE A 108 0.46 -5.17 5.58
C ILE A 108 1.82 -5.83 5.29
N PRO A 109 2.50 -6.40 6.30
CA PRO A 109 3.79 -7.06 6.11
C PRO A 109 3.71 -8.28 5.19
N ILE A 110 4.83 -8.61 4.55
CA ILE A 110 4.91 -9.84 3.75
C ILE A 110 4.82 -11.05 4.67
N GLY A 111 3.96 -12.01 4.33
CA GLY A 111 3.82 -13.26 5.08
C GLY A 111 3.03 -13.14 6.39
N LYS A 112 2.61 -11.94 6.80
CA LYS A 112 1.71 -11.73 7.93
C LYS A 112 0.44 -11.04 7.47
N TYR A 113 -0.71 -11.57 7.84
CA TYR A 113 -1.99 -10.92 7.56
C TYR A 113 -2.41 -10.11 8.77
N ARG A 114 -1.76 -8.97 8.95
CA ARG A 114 -2.08 -7.99 9.99
C ARG A 114 -1.95 -6.58 9.45
N LEU A 115 -2.64 -5.64 10.08
CA LEU A 115 -2.40 -4.22 9.86
C LEU A 115 -1.26 -3.74 10.77
N ILE A 116 -0.45 -2.86 10.22
CA ILE A 116 0.49 -2.02 10.94
C ILE A 116 0.12 -0.58 10.62
N PHE A 117 -0.01 0.21 11.67
CA PHE A 117 -0.28 1.64 11.58
C PHE A 117 1.01 2.39 11.87
N VAL A 118 1.35 3.31 10.97
CA VAL A 118 2.53 4.17 11.11
C VAL A 118 2.02 5.60 11.13
N ARG A 119 2.19 6.30 12.25
CA ARG A 119 1.91 7.74 12.32
C ARG A 119 2.88 8.45 11.38
N ARG A 120 2.33 9.15 10.39
CA ARG A 120 3.10 10.10 9.60
C ARG A 120 2.85 11.45 10.23
N THR A 121 3.88 12.07 10.78
CA THR A 121 3.83 13.52 10.85
C THR A 121 3.66 14.01 9.40
N PRO A 122 2.79 14.99 9.13
CA PRO A 122 2.85 15.71 7.87
C PRO A 122 4.24 16.35 7.85
N GLN A 123 5.23 15.62 7.33
CA GLN A 123 6.54 16.17 7.11
C GLN A 123 6.33 17.17 5.99
N ASP A 124 6.36 18.41 6.46
CA ASP A 124 6.60 19.64 5.73
C ASP A 124 7.26 19.35 4.39
N ARG A 125 6.72 19.97 3.35
CA ARG A 125 7.18 19.87 1.97
C ARG A 125 8.71 19.83 1.90
N ASP A 126 9.28 18.64 1.77
CA ASP A 126 10.51 18.53 1.00
C ASP A 126 10.09 18.65 -0.45
N PHE A 127 10.08 19.92 -0.85
CA PHE A 127 10.01 20.49 -2.18
C PHE A 127 10.82 19.67 -3.20
N SER A 128 10.35 18.49 -3.60
CA SER A 128 10.58 18.01 -4.95
C SER A 128 9.49 18.59 -5.82
N LEU A 129 9.57 19.91 -5.99
CA LEU A 129 9.33 20.46 -7.32
C LEU A 129 10.35 19.74 -8.23
N ALA A 130 9.98 18.55 -8.71
CA ALA A 130 10.37 18.12 -10.03
C ALA A 130 9.82 19.19 -10.97
N THR A 131 10.62 20.25 -11.05
CA THR A 131 10.71 21.17 -12.15
C THR A 131 10.53 20.32 -13.38
N SER A 132 9.40 20.50 -14.06
CA SER A 132 9.26 20.13 -15.46
C SER A 132 10.61 20.42 -16.10
N PRO A 133 11.32 19.46 -16.71
CA PRO A 133 12.40 19.84 -17.58
C PRO A 133 11.70 20.56 -18.73
N ALA A 134 11.63 21.89 -18.62
CA ALA A 134 11.48 22.76 -19.75
C ALA A 134 12.58 22.31 -20.70
N ILE A 135 12.21 21.58 -21.74
CA ILE A 135 13.11 21.29 -22.85
C ILE A 135 13.50 22.69 -23.35
N PRO A 136 14.75 23.15 -23.17
CA PRO A 136 15.14 24.38 -23.81
C PRO A 136 15.20 24.06 -25.30
N GLU A 137 14.33 24.74 -26.04
CA GLU A 137 14.29 24.76 -27.49
C GLU A 137 15.67 25.21 -28.00
N LEU A 138 16.56 24.25 -28.25
CA LEU A 138 17.83 24.50 -28.92
C LEU A 138 17.56 24.58 -30.42
N SER A 139 17.38 25.82 -30.84
CA SER A 139 17.54 26.47 -32.14
C SER A 139 18.19 25.67 -33.29
N PRO A 140 17.82 25.98 -34.55
CA PRO A 140 18.09 25.14 -35.72
C PRO A 140 19.58 24.90 -36.01
N VAL A 141 19.90 23.64 -36.30
CA VAL A 141 21.19 23.19 -36.81
C VAL A 141 21.49 23.91 -38.13
N ARG A 142 22.57 24.69 -38.17
CA ARG A 142 23.05 25.36 -39.38
C ARG A 142 23.45 24.31 -40.43
N PRO A 143 23.12 24.51 -41.72
CA PRO A 143 23.54 23.57 -42.77
C PRO A 143 25.06 23.57 -42.93
N PHE A 144 25.60 22.35 -43.08
CA PHE A 144 27.01 22.03 -43.23
C PHE A 144 27.53 22.56 -44.58
N ARG A 145 28.45 23.53 -44.54
CA ARG A 145 29.20 24.02 -45.70
C ARG A 145 30.33 23.04 -46.02
N GLN A 146 30.14 22.13 -46.97
CA GLN A 146 31.28 21.44 -47.58
C GLN A 146 32.04 22.42 -48.47
N LYS A 147 33.32 22.59 -48.13
CA LYS A 147 34.37 23.08 -49.03
C LYS A 147 35.19 21.85 -49.43
N SER A 148 35.39 21.68 -50.74
CA SER A 148 36.52 21.06 -51.46
C SER A 148 36.06 20.94 -52.91
N SER A 149 36.44 21.80 -53.86
CA SER A 149 37.75 21.83 -54.55
C SER A 149 38.24 20.46 -54.99
N ILE A 150 37.96 20.11 -56.26
CA ILE A 150 38.93 19.93 -57.36
C ILE A 150 38.14 19.81 -58.67
#